data_AF-A0A3N5PDI1-F1
#
_entry.id   AF-A0A3N5PDI1-F1
#
_cell.length_a   1.000
_cell.length_b   1.000
_cell.length_c   1.000
_cell.angle_alpha   90.00
_cell.angle_beta   90.00
_cell.angle_gamma   90.00
#
_symmetry.space_group_name_H-M   'P 1'
#
loop_
_entity.id
_entity.type
_entity.pdbx_description
1 polymer ?
#
loop_
_entity_poly.entity_id
_entity_poly.type
_entity_poly.pdbx_seq_one_letter_code
_entity_poly.pdbx_strand_id
1 'polypeptide(L)' 'MKNKLLICIQCGNEFVVTPSEQKRCIYHNFDMPKRCQECRKHKAKIKQQEEWGRKGKHRRVREEQFE' A
#
# COMPACT_ATOMS: atom_id res chain seq x y z
N MET A 1 -27.48 -2.04 -0.55
CA MET A 1 -26.25 -1.51 -1.20
C MET A 1 -25.83 -2.50 -2.28
N LYS A 2 -25.66 -2.04 -3.52
CA LYS A 2 -25.27 -2.88 -4.67
C LYS A 2 -23.78 -2.66 -5.00
N ASN A 3 -23.17 -3.64 -5.67
CA ASN A 3 -21.84 -3.48 -6.27
C ASN A 3 -21.88 -2.30 -7.24
N LYS A 4 -20.92 -1.38 -7.12
CA LYS A 4 -20.84 -0.21 -8.00
C LYS A 4 -19.50 -0.20 -8.73
N LEU A 5 -19.55 -0.15 -10.05
CA LEU A 5 -18.36 0.01 -10.88
C LEU A 5 -17.97 1.49 -10.88
N LEU A 6 -16.71 1.78 -10.55
CA LEU A 6 -16.13 3.12 -10.60
C LEU A 6 -14.82 3.08 -11.39
N ILE A 7 -14.49 4.18 -12.07
CA ILE A 7 -13.24 4.35 -12.81
C ILE A 7 -12.18 4.96 -11.88
N CYS A 8 -11.00 4.35 -11.82
CA CYS A 8 -9.89 4.87 -11.03
C CYS A 8 -9.26 6.09 -11.71
N ILE A 9 -9.16 7.21 -11.00
CA ILE A 9 -8.55 8.45 -11.53
C ILE A 9 -7.04 8.34 -11.82
N GLN A 10 -6.35 7.33 -11.29
CA GLN A 10 -4.90 7.19 -11.46
C GLN A 10 -4.51 6.22 -12.57
N CYS A 11 -5.23 5.11 -12.73
CA CYS A 11 -4.91 4.11 -13.74
C CYS A 11 -5.96 4.00 -14.85
N GLY A 12 -7.11 4.68 -14.74
CA GLY A 12 -8.20 4.57 -15.71
C GLY A 12 -8.98 3.25 -15.65
N ASN A 13 -8.59 2.30 -14.79
CA ASN A 13 -9.27 1.00 -14.72
C ASN A 13 -10.59 1.08 -13.96
N GLU A 14 -11.58 0.35 -14.47
CA GLU A 14 -12.84 0.09 -13.79
C GLU A 14 -12.62 -0.89 -12.62
N PHE A 15 -13.17 -0.57 -11.45
CA PHE A 15 -13.13 -1.45 -10.29
C PHE A 15 -14.49 -1.54 -9.61
N VAL A 16 -14.77 -2.71 -9.06
CA VAL A 16 -16.00 -3.00 -8.31
C VAL A 16 -15.84 -2.52 -6.88
N VAL A 17 -16.68 -1.57 -6.47
CA VAL A 17 -16.87 -1.21 -5.07
C VAL A 17 -17.94 -2.11 -4.47
N THR A 18 -17.52 -2.98 -3.56
CA THR A 18 -18.43 -3.88 -2.86
C THR A 18 -19.29 -3.13 -1.83
N PRO A 19 -20.48 -3.64 -1.48
CA PRO A 19 -21.29 -3.05 -0.41
C PRO A 19 -20.55 -3.03 0.94
N SER A 20 -19.64 -3.98 1.18
CA SER A 20 -18.79 -4.01 2.37
C SER A 20 -17.85 -2.80 2.43
N GLU A 21 -17.22 -2.44 1.31
CA GLU A 21 -16.39 -1.24 1.23
C GLU A 21 -17.20 0.05 1.39
N GLN A 22 -18.41 0.11 0.80
CA GLN A 22 -19.32 1.25 0.99
C GLN A 22 -19.69 1.43 2.46
N LYS A 23 -20.09 0.36 3.14
CA LYS A 23 -20.38 0.39 4.59
C LYS A 23 -19.17 0.84 5.40
N ARG A 24 -17.98 0.34 5.07
CA ARG A 24 -16.74 0.75 5.75
C ARG A 24 -16.48 2.24 5.58
N CYS A 25 -16.61 2.77 4.36
CA CYS A 25 -16.46 4.21 4.11
C CYS A 25 -17.48 5.03 4.90
N ILE A 26 -18.77 4.65 4.85
CA ILE A 26 -19.84 5.33 5.59
C ILE A 26 -19.59 5.29 7.10
N TYR A 27 -19.22 4.13 7.64
CA TYR A 27 -18.95 3.95 9.08
C TYR A 27 -17.82 4.87 9.58
N HIS A 28 -16.77 5.03 8.79
CA HIS A 28 -15.65 5.91 9.13
C HIS A 28 -15.85 7.37 8.71
N ASN A 29 -17.04 7.75 8.21
CA ASN A 29 -17.29 9.07 7.63
C ASN A 29 -16.29 9.44 6.51
N PHE A 30 -15.83 8.46 5.75
CA PHE A 30 -14.97 8.66 4.59
C PHE A 30 -15.76 8.76 3.30
N ASP A 31 -15.25 9.57 2.37
CA ASP A 31 -15.73 9.60 1.01
C ASP A 31 -15.50 8.27 0.27
N MET A 32 -16.34 8.07 -0.77
CA MET A 32 -16.22 6.96 -1.70
C MET A 32 -14.80 6.90 -2.31
N PRO A 33 -14.17 5.72 -2.39
CA PRO A 33 -12.83 5.63 -2.97
C PRO A 33 -12.84 6.05 -4.44
N LYS A 34 -12.06 7.09 -4.77
CA LYS A 34 -11.81 7.54 -6.16
C LYS A 34 -10.69 6.74 -6.85
N ARG A 35 -9.98 5.89 -6.11
CA ARG A 35 -8.85 5.09 -6.58
C ARG A 35 -9.09 3.61 -6.29
N CYS A 36 -8.66 2.74 -7.20
CA CYS A 36 -8.77 1.30 -7.04
C CYS A 36 -7.86 0.77 -5.91
N GLN A 37 -8.10 -0.49 -5.50
CA GLN A 37 -7.33 -1.13 -4.44
C GLN A 37 -5.84 -1.28 -4.81
N GLU A 38 -5.53 -1.58 -6.07
CA GLU A 38 -4.17 -1.78 -6.56
C GLU A 38 -3.33 -0.49 -6.49
N CYS A 39 -3.86 0.64 -6.93
CA CYS A 39 -3.19 1.94 -6.79
C CYS A 39 -2.95 2.32 -5.31
N ARG A 40 -3.85 1.92 -4.40
CA ARG A 40 -3.67 2.13 -2.96
C ARG A 40 -2.54 1.24 -2.40
N LYS A 41 -2.50 -0.03 -2.80
CA LYS A 41 -1.45 -1.00 -2.38
C LYS A 41 -0.07 -0.64 -2.91
N HIS A 42 0.06 -0.19 -4.16
CA HIS A 42 1.36 0.19 -4.74
C HIS A 42 2.05 1.30 -3.96
N LYS A 43 1.31 2.32 -3.50
CA LYS A 43 1.88 3.36 -2.63
C LYS A 43 2.37 2.82 -1.28
N ALA A 44 1.74 1.79 -0.74
CA ALA A 44 2.17 1.19 0.53
C ALA A 44 3.45 0.35 0.38
N LYS A 45 3.60 -0.37 -0.74
CA LYS A 45 4.79 -1.21 -1.02
C LYS A 45 6.06 -0.39 -1.22
N ILE A 46 5.98 0.77 -1.88
CA ILE A 46 7.15 1.65 -2.08
C ILE A 46 7.78 2.04 -0.74
N LYS A 47 6.96 2.42 0.26
CA LYS A 47 7.45 2.78 1.60
C LYS A 47 8.16 1.62 2.32
N GLN A 48 7.68 0.40 2.15
CA GLN A 48 8.29 -0.77 2.80
C GLN A 48 9.65 -1.14 2.18
N GLN A 49 9.80 -1.04 0.85
CA GLN A 49 11.09 -1.32 0.22
C GLN A 49 12.17 -0.31 0.60
N GLU A 50 11.83 0.97 0.74
CA GLU A 50 12.77 1.99 1.24
C GLU A 50 13.21 1.73 2.69
N GLU A 51 12.34 1.17 3.53
CA GLU A 51 12.63 0.91 4.93
C GLU A 51 13.53 -0.34 5.14
N TRP A 52 13.37 -1.38 4.30
CA TRP A 52 14.22 -2.58 4.33
C TRP A 52 15.64 -2.33 3.78
N GLY A 53 15.85 -1.33 2.92
CA GLY A 53 17.17 -0.95 2.41
C GLY A 53 18.06 -0.19 3.40
N ARG A 54 17.53 0.21 4.56
CA ARG A 54 18.21 1.12 5.51
C ARG A 54 18.69 0.45 6.81
N LYS A 55 18.66 -0.89 6.92
CA LYS A 55 19.11 -1.65 8.10
C LYS A 55 20.34 -2.56 7.84
N GLY A 56 21.22 -2.15 6.94
CA GLY A 56 22.37 -2.96 6.49
C GLY A 56 23.77 -2.39 6.77
N LYS A 57 24.00 -1.69 7.89
CA LYS A 57 25.36 -1.24 8.27
C LYS A 57 25.70 -1.53 9.73
N HIS A 58 25.96 -2.79 10.05
CA HIS A 58 26.84 -3.13 11.17
C HIS A 58 27.85 -4.18 10.72
N ARG A 59 28.82 -3.73 9.92
CA ARG A 59 30.02 -4.50 9.59
C ARG A 59 30.95 -4.42 10.80
N ARG A 60 30.96 -5.44 11.66
CA ARG A 60 32.09 -5.68 12.55
C ARG A 60 33.11 -6.50 11.80
N VAL A 61 34.10 -5.83 11.20
CA VAL A 61 35.34 -6.51 10.82
C VAL A 61 36.08 -6.73 12.13
N ARG A 62 36.20 -7.99 12.59
CA ARG A 62 37.15 -8.34 13.64
C ARG A 62 38.36 -8.92 12.94
N GLU A 63 39.27 -8.02 12.61
CA GLU A 63 40.64 -8.33 12.21
C GLU A 63 41.43 -8.52 13.49
N GLU A 64 41.75 -9.74 13.85
CA GLU A 64 42.85 -10.03 14.79
C GLU A 64 43.62 -11.21 14.22
N GLN A 65 44.67 -10.86 13.47
CA GLN A 65 45.85 -11.69 13.25
C GLN A 65 46.46 -11.97 14.63
N PHE A 66 46.74 -13.21 14.98
CA PHE A 66 47.86 -13.56 15.85
C PHE A 66 48.27 -15.00 15.55
N GLU A 67 49.58 -15.16 15.33
CA GLU A 67 50.33 -16.39 15.01
C GLU A 67 50.13 -17.54 16.01
#